data_AF-A0A316FF12-F1
#
_entry.id   AF-A0A316FF12-F1
#
_cell.length_a   1.000
_cell.length_b   1.000
_cell.length_c   1.000
_cell.angle_alpha   90.00
_cell.angle_beta   90.00
_cell.angle_gamma   90.00
#
_symmetry.space_group_name_H-M   'P 1'
#
loop_
_entity.id
_entity.type
_entity.pdbx_description
1 polymer ?
#
loop_
_entity_poly.entity_id
_entity_poly.type
_entity_poly.pdbx_seq_one_letter_code
_entity_poly.pdbx_strand_id
1 'polypeptide(L)'
;MRWFRFGAGRRQAERDPGRQQEIYRELRQRFGGHVPGRFADQAAEATRLLDGDDGIVVAAHLLREFADAAFAATAGQGFQADRRNYRWTWQGAGPRLRSPLAGGPGFSLHPYVHVAAAAAVVAGRAGQLVKVTAAEPVLTHVLEILDLITAGWEYGGVAPDADAANLASALIAAARELRAAMPDAPPLPSGIRDQMRRNNTVDVWDPAANRIVGGFNPGRAMREALLA
;
A
#
# COMPACT_ATOMS: atom_id res chain seq x y z
N MET A 1 -17.43 -10.93 -17.47
CA MET A 1 -16.77 -11.32 -16.20
C MET A 1 -15.37 -11.85 -16.53
N ARG A 2 -14.33 -11.05 -16.31
CA ARG A 2 -12.96 -11.37 -16.73
C ARG A 2 -12.23 -11.99 -15.53
N TRP A 3 -11.86 -13.26 -15.65
CA TRP A 3 -11.39 -14.12 -14.57
C TRP A 3 -9.98 -13.77 -14.07
N PHE A 4 -9.74 -14.00 -12.78
CA PHE A 4 -8.46 -13.93 -12.10
C PHE A 4 -7.51 -15.05 -12.57
N ARG A 5 -6.48 -14.69 -13.34
CA ARG A 5 -5.34 -15.59 -13.62
C ARG A 5 -4.23 -15.27 -12.64
N PHE A 6 -4.22 -15.95 -11.50
CA PHE A 6 -3.08 -15.97 -10.59
C PHE A 6 -1.97 -16.85 -11.22
N GLY A 7 -0.76 -16.33 -11.32
CA GLY A 7 0.35 -16.93 -12.06
C GLY A 7 0.69 -18.36 -11.61
N ALA A 8 0.95 -19.23 -12.59
CA ALA A 8 1.30 -20.63 -12.41
C ALA A 8 2.77 -20.78 -11.97
N GLY A 9 2.98 -21.22 -10.72
CA GLY A 9 4.27 -21.61 -10.17
C GLY A 9 4.14 -22.92 -9.39
N ARG A 10 5.06 -23.86 -9.64
CA ARG A 10 5.04 -25.31 -9.34
C ARG A 10 4.97 -25.78 -7.86
N ARG A 11 4.54 -24.94 -6.91
CA ARG A 11 4.18 -25.39 -5.54
C ARG A 11 2.70 -25.18 -5.32
N GLN A 12 1.98 -26.23 -5.68
CA GLN A 12 0.53 -26.28 -5.88
C GLN A 12 -0.12 -27.12 -4.78
N ALA A 13 0.32 -26.92 -3.53
CA ALA A 13 -0.42 -27.36 -2.36
C ALA A 13 -1.29 -26.17 -1.94
N GLU A 14 -2.61 -26.35 -1.95
CA GLU A 14 -3.62 -25.50 -1.30
C GLU A 14 -3.71 -24.04 -1.78
N ARG A 15 -3.89 -23.82 -3.09
CA ARG A 15 -4.53 -22.58 -3.56
C ARG A 15 -5.95 -22.92 -3.95
N ASP A 16 -6.93 -22.47 -3.17
CA ASP A 16 -8.34 -22.62 -3.48
C ASP A 16 -8.90 -21.26 -3.96
N PRO A 17 -9.11 -21.08 -5.28
CA PRO A 17 -9.69 -19.85 -5.81
C PRO A 17 -11.06 -19.51 -5.21
N GLY A 18 -11.83 -20.52 -4.80
CA GLY A 18 -13.11 -20.35 -4.11
C GLY A 18 -12.91 -19.70 -2.74
N ARG A 19 -11.97 -20.23 -1.95
CA ARG A 19 -11.60 -19.68 -0.64
C ARG A 19 -11.02 -18.27 -0.75
N GLN A 20 -10.13 -18.01 -1.70
CA GLN A 20 -9.58 -16.68 -1.96
C GLN A 20 -10.69 -15.67 -2.26
N GLN A 21 -11.68 -16.07 -3.06
CA GLN A 21 -12.80 -15.21 -3.41
C GLN A 21 -13.74 -14.97 -2.21
N GLU A 22 -13.94 -15.98 -1.37
CA GLU A 22 -14.70 -15.84 -0.12
C GLU A 22 -14.03 -14.85 0.82
N ILE A 23 -12.72 -15.02 1.10
CA ILE A 23 -11.93 -14.11 1.93
C ILE A 23 -12.01 -12.68 1.37
N TYR A 24 -11.83 -12.50 0.07
CA TYR A 24 -11.89 -11.19 -0.58
C TYR A 24 -13.28 -10.53 -0.42
N ARG A 25 -14.37 -11.28 -0.63
CA ARG A 25 -15.74 -10.75 -0.46
C ARG A 25 -16.02 -10.40 0.98
N GLU A 26 -15.65 -11.28 1.91
CA GLU A 26 -15.83 -11.10 3.33
C GLU A 26 -15.09 -9.86 3.82
N LEU A 27 -13.84 -9.68 3.39
CA LEU A 27 -13.02 -8.52 3.73
C LEU A 27 -13.69 -7.21 3.28
N ARG A 28 -14.20 -7.15 2.04
CA ARG A 28 -14.90 -5.98 1.51
C ARG A 28 -16.24 -5.70 2.17
N GLN A 29 -16.91 -6.72 2.70
CA GLN A 29 -18.20 -6.57 3.38
C GLN A 29 -18.01 -6.13 4.83
N ARG A 30 -17.05 -6.73 5.55
CA ARG A 30 -16.85 -6.57 7.00
C ARG A 30 -15.95 -5.41 7.41
N PHE A 31 -15.18 -4.82 6.49
CA PHE A 31 -14.22 -3.77 6.81
C PHE A 31 -14.27 -2.60 5.83
N GLY A 32 -13.85 -1.42 6.29
CA GLY A 32 -13.75 -0.21 5.46
C GLY A 32 -14.48 0.99 6.07
N GLY A 33 -14.56 2.08 5.29
CA GLY A 33 -15.15 3.34 5.77
C GLY A 33 -16.65 3.26 6.08
N HIS A 34 -17.36 2.23 5.59
CA HIS A 34 -18.76 1.99 5.91
C HIS A 34 -18.99 1.28 7.25
N VAL A 35 -17.92 0.79 7.89
CA VAL A 35 -17.98 0.05 9.14
C VAL A 35 -17.56 0.97 10.28
N PRO A 36 -18.35 1.08 11.37
CA PRO A 36 -18.00 1.91 12.51
C PRO A 36 -16.78 1.35 13.26
N GLY A 37 -16.01 2.24 13.89
CA GLY A 37 -14.84 1.88 14.70
C GLY A 37 -13.54 2.49 14.17
N ARG A 38 -12.43 2.29 14.89
CA ARG A 38 -11.13 2.83 14.52
C ARG A 38 -10.54 2.02 13.37
N PHE A 39 -9.93 2.69 12.38
CA PHE A 39 -9.32 2.01 11.25
C PHE A 39 -8.21 1.05 11.64
N ALA A 40 -7.42 1.39 12.67
CA ALA A 40 -6.39 0.49 13.21
C ALA A 40 -6.96 -0.84 13.71
N ASP A 41 -8.10 -0.82 14.42
CA ASP A 41 -8.75 -2.03 14.95
C ASP A 41 -9.31 -2.88 13.80
N GLN A 42 -9.93 -2.23 12.79
CA GLN A 42 -10.40 -2.90 11.59
C GLN A 42 -9.24 -3.51 10.78
N ALA A 43 -8.13 -2.82 10.64
CA ALA A 43 -6.95 -3.31 9.93
C ALA A 43 -6.36 -4.55 10.62
N ALA A 44 -6.25 -4.54 11.95
CA ALA A 44 -5.77 -5.69 12.71
C ALA A 44 -6.68 -6.92 12.57
N GLU A 45 -8.00 -6.73 12.59
CA GLU A 45 -8.95 -7.81 12.33
C GLU A 45 -8.89 -8.31 10.88
N ALA A 46 -8.81 -7.40 9.91
CA ALA A 46 -8.65 -7.75 8.50
C ALA A 46 -7.35 -8.53 8.24
N THR A 47 -6.25 -8.19 8.93
CA THR A 47 -5.00 -8.97 8.89
C THR A 47 -5.19 -10.40 9.39
N ARG A 48 -5.99 -10.60 10.46
CA ARG A 48 -6.29 -11.95 10.97
C ARG A 48 -7.14 -12.76 9.98
N LEU A 49 -8.09 -12.11 9.29
CA LEU A 49 -8.87 -12.77 8.24
C LEU A 49 -8.00 -13.22 7.05
N LEU A 50 -6.92 -12.50 6.78
CA LEU A 50 -5.95 -12.79 5.70
C LEU A 50 -4.85 -13.79 6.12
N ASP A 51 -5.05 -14.57 7.18
CA ASP A 51 -4.08 -15.60 7.55
C ASP A 51 -4.05 -16.79 6.58
N GLY A 52 -2.90 -17.44 6.47
CA GLY A 52 -2.66 -18.55 5.55
C GLY A 52 -2.35 -18.16 4.09
N ASP A 53 -2.08 -19.17 3.26
CA ASP A 53 -1.58 -18.97 1.88
C ASP A 53 -2.61 -18.29 0.96
N ASP A 54 -3.89 -18.65 1.06
CA ASP A 54 -4.96 -17.97 0.32
C ASP A 54 -5.11 -16.51 0.75
N GLY A 55 -4.98 -16.23 2.05
CA GLY A 55 -4.99 -14.86 2.59
C GLY A 55 -3.81 -14.02 2.09
N ILE A 56 -2.61 -14.61 1.97
CA ILE A 56 -1.45 -13.96 1.34
C ILE A 56 -1.71 -13.62 -0.12
N VAL A 57 -2.32 -14.52 -0.88
CA VAL A 57 -2.70 -14.26 -2.29
C VAL A 57 -3.71 -13.11 -2.37
N VAL A 58 -4.70 -13.08 -1.48
CA VAL A 58 -5.66 -11.97 -1.40
C VAL A 58 -4.98 -10.66 -1.01
N ALA A 59 -4.05 -10.65 -0.04
CA ALA A 59 -3.29 -9.46 0.33
C ALA A 59 -2.49 -8.89 -0.86
N ALA A 60 -1.79 -9.75 -1.61
CA ALA A 60 -1.11 -9.36 -2.84
C ALA A 60 -2.07 -8.79 -3.89
N HIS A 61 -3.27 -9.37 -4.00
CA HIS A 61 -4.31 -8.87 -4.90
C HIS A 61 -4.83 -7.49 -4.49
N LEU A 62 -5.09 -7.25 -3.20
CA LEU A 62 -5.56 -5.96 -2.68
C LEU A 62 -4.57 -4.83 -2.97
N LEU A 63 -3.27 -5.07 -2.80
CA LEU A 63 -2.23 -4.08 -3.12
C LEU A 63 -2.23 -3.71 -4.61
N ARG A 64 -2.37 -4.71 -5.48
CA ARG A 64 -2.51 -4.48 -6.92
C ARG A 64 -3.78 -3.70 -7.27
N GLU A 65 -4.93 -4.13 -6.75
CA GLU A 65 -6.23 -3.48 -7.03
C GLU A 65 -6.18 -2.01 -6.59
N PHE A 66 -5.63 -1.73 -5.41
CA PHE A 66 -5.49 -0.38 -4.91
C PHE A 66 -4.54 0.46 -5.77
N ALA A 67 -3.38 -0.09 -6.16
CA ALA A 67 -2.44 0.60 -7.05
C ALA A 67 -3.05 0.90 -8.43
N ASP A 68 -3.77 -0.07 -9.01
CA ASP A 68 -4.48 0.09 -10.29
C ASP A 68 -5.58 1.17 -10.18
N ALA A 69 -6.33 1.19 -9.09
CA ALA A 69 -7.36 2.20 -8.82
C ALA A 69 -6.76 3.60 -8.60
N ALA A 70 -5.67 3.70 -7.86
CA ALA A 70 -4.98 4.97 -7.63
C ALA A 70 -4.39 5.55 -8.91
N PHE A 71 -3.81 4.70 -9.76
CA PHE A 71 -3.36 5.10 -11.09
C PHE A 71 -4.53 5.64 -11.93
N ALA A 72 -5.62 4.87 -12.02
CA ALA A 72 -6.80 5.27 -12.79
C ALA A 72 -7.43 6.57 -12.28
N ALA A 73 -7.51 6.77 -10.96
CA ALA A 73 -8.05 7.99 -10.38
C ALA A 73 -7.15 9.21 -10.58
N THR A 74 -5.82 9.01 -10.63
CA THR A 74 -4.87 10.07 -10.96
C THR A 74 -5.02 10.48 -12.43
N ALA A 75 -5.04 9.49 -13.33
CA ALA A 75 -5.23 9.73 -14.77
C ALA A 75 -6.61 10.33 -15.08
N GLY A 76 -7.66 9.90 -14.38
CA GLY A 76 -9.03 10.40 -14.53
C GLY A 76 -9.22 11.86 -14.13
N GLN A 77 -8.28 12.44 -13.38
CA GLN A 77 -8.23 13.87 -13.08
C GLN A 77 -7.54 14.68 -14.19
N GLY A 78 -7.10 14.04 -15.29
CA GLY A 78 -6.47 14.69 -16.43
C GLY A 78 -4.96 14.94 -16.29
N PHE A 79 -4.32 14.35 -15.28
CA PHE A 79 -2.88 14.45 -15.07
C PHE A 79 -2.13 13.25 -15.65
N GLN A 80 -0.95 13.49 -16.22
CA GLN A 80 -0.07 12.42 -16.68
C GLN A 80 0.47 11.65 -15.48
N ALA A 81 0.01 10.41 -15.31
CA ALA A 81 0.44 9.51 -14.25
C ALA A 81 1.54 8.57 -14.77
N ASP A 82 2.64 8.46 -14.02
CA ASP A 82 3.64 7.40 -14.20
C ASP A 82 3.69 6.54 -12.93
N ARG A 83 3.30 5.26 -13.05
CA ARG A 83 3.25 4.30 -11.93
C ARG A 83 4.61 4.07 -11.28
N ARG A 84 5.71 4.36 -12.00
CA ARG A 84 7.07 4.21 -11.47
C ARG A 84 7.56 5.46 -10.75
N ASN A 85 6.84 6.57 -10.90
CA ASN A 85 7.26 7.88 -10.39
C ASN A 85 6.09 8.88 -10.31
N TYR A 86 5.23 8.72 -9.31
CA TYR A 86 4.15 9.67 -9.04
C TYR A 86 4.67 11.05 -8.63
N ARG A 87 5.94 11.13 -8.21
CA ARG A 87 6.59 12.39 -7.86
C ARG A 87 6.48 13.44 -8.96
N TRP A 88 6.74 13.07 -10.23
CA TRP A 88 6.62 14.00 -11.35
C TRP A 88 5.19 14.50 -11.54
N THR A 89 4.21 13.59 -11.42
CA THR A 89 2.80 13.93 -11.50
C THR A 89 2.42 14.93 -10.42
N TRP A 90 2.84 14.67 -9.17
CA TRP A 90 2.58 15.54 -8.03
C TRP A 90 3.30 16.89 -8.13
N GLN A 91 4.55 16.94 -8.61
CA GLN A 91 5.28 18.19 -8.83
C GLN A 91 4.59 19.09 -9.88
N GLY A 92 4.08 18.50 -10.96
CA GLY A 92 3.38 19.25 -12.00
C GLY A 92 1.96 19.67 -11.62
N ALA A 93 1.24 18.80 -10.91
CA ALA A 93 -0.14 19.07 -10.53
C ALA A 93 -0.26 19.91 -9.25
N GLY A 94 0.59 19.64 -8.26
CA GLY A 94 0.54 20.21 -6.92
C GLY A 94 -0.81 19.96 -6.24
N PRO A 95 -1.33 20.96 -5.50
CA PRO A 95 -2.63 20.87 -4.83
C PRO A 95 -3.85 20.69 -5.76
N ARG A 96 -3.68 20.83 -7.08
CA ARG A 96 -4.77 20.60 -8.05
C ARG A 96 -5.09 19.12 -8.22
N LEU A 97 -4.13 18.24 -7.96
CA LEU A 97 -4.37 16.81 -7.91
C LEU A 97 -4.98 16.48 -6.55
N ARG A 98 -6.27 16.11 -6.54
CA ARG A 98 -6.89 15.61 -5.32
C ARG A 98 -6.30 14.24 -5.02
N SER A 99 -5.92 14.02 -3.76
CA SER A 99 -5.31 12.77 -3.33
C SER A 99 -6.18 11.59 -3.75
N PRO A 100 -5.66 10.64 -4.56
CA PRO A 100 -6.38 9.43 -4.89
C PRO A 100 -6.63 8.55 -3.65
N LEU A 101 -5.94 8.80 -2.53
CA LEU A 101 -6.15 8.09 -1.27
C LEU A 101 -7.45 8.50 -0.55
N ALA A 102 -7.97 9.70 -0.82
CA ALA A 102 -9.14 10.26 -0.13
C ALA A 102 -10.48 9.62 -0.56
N GLY A 103 -10.43 8.57 -1.38
CA GLY A 103 -11.60 7.96 -1.98
C GLY A 103 -12.11 8.78 -3.17
N GLY A 104 -12.64 8.08 -4.16
CA GLY A 104 -13.26 8.65 -5.35
C GLY A 104 -14.15 7.60 -6.01
N PRO A 105 -14.92 7.96 -7.04
CA PRO A 105 -15.73 7.00 -7.78
C PRO A 105 -14.85 5.83 -8.26
N GLY A 106 -15.15 4.62 -7.78
CA GLY A 106 -14.39 3.41 -8.11
C GLY A 106 -13.40 2.92 -7.04
N PHE A 107 -13.16 3.66 -5.95
CA PHE A 107 -12.40 3.13 -4.81
C PHE A 107 -13.27 2.19 -3.97
N SER A 108 -13.05 0.89 -4.14
CA SER A 108 -13.63 -0.18 -3.33
C SER A 108 -12.86 -0.42 -2.02
N LEU A 109 -11.59 0.00 -1.96
CA LEU A 109 -10.67 -0.35 -0.88
C LEU A 109 -10.28 0.87 -0.06
N HIS A 110 -10.53 0.84 1.24
CA HIS A 110 -10.07 1.84 2.18
C HIS A 110 -8.55 1.72 2.44
N PRO A 111 -7.75 2.80 2.29
CA PRO A 111 -6.29 2.75 2.43
C PRO A 111 -5.86 2.33 3.84
N TYR A 112 -6.48 2.92 4.86
CA TYR A 112 -6.06 2.70 6.25
C TYR A 112 -6.57 1.40 6.86
N VAL A 113 -7.35 0.62 6.09
CA VAL A 113 -7.89 -0.66 6.54
C VAL A 113 -7.39 -1.78 5.64
N HIS A 114 -7.82 -1.84 4.38
CA HIS A 114 -7.48 -2.95 3.49
C HIS A 114 -6.02 -2.94 3.05
N VAL A 115 -5.48 -1.75 2.69
CA VAL A 115 -4.08 -1.65 2.25
C VAL A 115 -3.14 -1.80 3.44
N ALA A 116 -3.48 -1.19 4.58
CA ALA A 116 -2.75 -1.40 5.84
C ALA A 116 -2.71 -2.87 6.26
N ALA A 117 -3.85 -3.57 6.22
CA ALA A 117 -3.92 -4.99 6.53
C ALA A 117 -3.10 -5.86 5.57
N ALA A 118 -3.19 -5.57 4.26
CA ALA A 118 -2.42 -6.28 3.25
C ALA A 118 -0.91 -6.04 3.42
N ALA A 119 -0.49 -4.80 3.68
CA ALA A 119 0.92 -4.47 3.95
C ALA A 119 1.43 -5.21 5.21
N ALA A 120 0.62 -5.29 6.26
CA ALA A 120 0.97 -6.05 7.47
C ALA A 120 1.14 -7.55 7.19
N VAL A 121 0.27 -8.15 6.37
CA VAL A 121 0.40 -9.56 5.93
C VAL A 121 1.69 -9.75 5.12
N VAL A 122 1.98 -8.86 4.17
CA VAL A 122 3.22 -8.92 3.37
C VAL A 122 4.45 -8.85 4.28
N ALA A 123 4.47 -7.92 5.23
CA ALA A 123 5.58 -7.78 6.16
C ALA A 123 5.74 -9.04 7.03
N GLY A 124 4.67 -9.53 7.64
CA GLY A 124 4.72 -10.69 8.55
C GLY A 124 4.94 -12.03 7.85
N ARG A 125 4.66 -12.14 6.55
CA ARG A 125 4.67 -13.40 5.79
C ARG A 125 5.54 -13.36 4.53
N ALA A 126 6.48 -12.42 4.40
CA ALA A 126 7.29 -12.21 3.20
C ALA A 126 7.94 -13.50 2.63
N GLY A 127 8.56 -14.31 3.49
CA GLY A 127 9.18 -15.57 3.09
C GLY A 127 8.20 -16.61 2.54
N GLN A 128 6.95 -16.62 3.03
CA GLN A 128 5.89 -17.46 2.48
C GLN A 128 5.33 -16.86 1.20
N LEU A 129 5.14 -15.55 1.14
CA LEU A 129 4.67 -14.82 -0.03
C LEU A 129 5.51 -15.08 -1.27
N VAL A 130 6.85 -15.10 -1.14
CA VAL A 130 7.77 -15.42 -2.26
C VAL A 130 7.55 -16.85 -2.80
N LYS A 131 7.03 -17.77 -1.99
CA LYS A 131 6.71 -19.14 -2.41
C LYS A 131 5.34 -19.24 -3.09
N VAL A 132 4.38 -18.42 -2.66
CA VAL A 132 2.96 -18.56 -3.07
C VAL A 132 2.49 -17.50 -4.07
N THR A 133 3.27 -16.47 -4.34
CA THR A 133 2.96 -15.42 -5.31
C THR A 133 4.18 -15.02 -6.14
N ALA A 134 3.97 -14.22 -7.18
CA ALA A 134 5.06 -13.49 -7.83
C ALA A 134 5.40 -12.25 -6.98
N ALA A 135 6.53 -12.31 -6.25
CA ALA A 135 6.92 -11.29 -5.28
C ALA A 135 7.28 -9.93 -5.92
N GLU A 136 7.90 -9.93 -7.11
CA GLU A 136 8.32 -8.69 -7.78
C GLU A 136 7.15 -7.74 -8.09
N PRO A 137 6.02 -8.21 -8.68
CA PRO A 137 4.82 -7.38 -8.80
C PRO A 137 4.30 -6.84 -7.47
N VAL A 138 4.31 -7.63 -6.40
CA VAL A 138 3.85 -7.18 -5.08
C VAL A 138 4.74 -6.07 -4.55
N LEU A 139 6.07 -6.24 -4.62
CA LEU A 139 7.03 -5.22 -4.23
C LEU A 139 6.83 -3.94 -5.05
N THR A 140 6.61 -4.07 -6.36
CA THR A 140 6.32 -2.95 -7.25
C THR A 140 5.10 -2.17 -6.77
N HIS A 141 4.00 -2.84 -6.43
CA HIS A 141 2.79 -2.16 -5.94
C HIS A 141 2.97 -1.54 -4.55
N VAL A 142 3.71 -2.18 -3.64
CA VAL A 142 4.03 -1.60 -2.33
C VAL A 142 4.81 -0.29 -2.50
N LEU A 143 5.85 -0.28 -3.33
CA LEU A 143 6.68 0.90 -3.58
C LEU A 143 5.91 1.97 -4.37
N GLU A 144 5.06 1.57 -5.31
CA GLU A 144 4.17 2.47 -6.05
C GLU A 144 3.24 3.25 -5.10
N ILE A 145 2.58 2.56 -4.17
CA ILE A 145 1.67 3.17 -3.20
C ILE A 145 2.45 4.09 -2.23
N LEU A 146 3.64 3.66 -1.81
CA LEU A 146 4.49 4.45 -0.93
C LEU A 146 4.97 5.76 -1.60
N ASP A 147 5.38 5.70 -2.86
CA ASP A 147 5.76 6.90 -3.64
C ASP A 147 4.56 7.85 -3.80
N LEU A 148 3.38 7.32 -4.11
CA LEU A 148 2.14 8.09 -4.21
C LEU A 148 1.81 8.86 -2.92
N ILE A 149 1.88 8.18 -1.76
CA ILE A 149 1.62 8.78 -0.44
C ILE A 149 2.62 9.90 -0.16
N THR A 150 3.91 9.59 -0.25
CA THR A 150 4.97 10.52 0.18
C THR A 150 5.12 11.70 -0.77
N ALA A 151 4.91 11.52 -2.07
CA ALA A 151 4.84 12.62 -3.02
C ALA A 151 3.61 13.52 -2.80
N GLY A 152 2.46 12.95 -2.42
CA GLY A 152 1.26 13.71 -2.07
C GLY A 152 1.47 14.60 -0.85
N TRP A 153 2.19 14.12 0.17
CA TRP A 153 2.56 14.95 1.32
C TRP A 153 3.50 16.09 0.94
N GLU A 154 4.51 15.81 0.11
CA GLU A 154 5.55 16.79 -0.21
C GLU A 154 5.09 17.88 -1.19
N TYR A 155 4.35 17.51 -2.24
CA TYR A 155 3.99 18.45 -3.32
C TYR A 155 2.48 18.71 -3.41
N GLY A 156 1.65 17.79 -2.92
CA GLY A 156 0.20 17.88 -2.98
C GLY A 156 -0.43 18.71 -1.87
N GLY A 157 0.31 19.02 -0.81
CA GLY A 157 -0.24 19.63 0.40
C GLY A 157 -1.22 18.70 1.13
N VAL A 158 -1.12 17.38 0.91
CA VAL A 158 -1.92 16.39 1.62
C VAL A 158 -1.39 16.30 3.04
N ALA A 159 -2.14 16.82 4.01
CA ALA A 159 -1.76 16.76 5.41
C ALA A 159 -1.71 15.29 5.88
N PRO A 160 -0.58 14.79 6.41
CA PRO A 160 -0.52 13.45 6.95
C PRO A 160 -1.25 13.39 8.28
N ASP A 161 -2.21 12.48 8.39
CA ASP A 161 -2.78 12.08 9.67
C ASP A 161 -2.05 10.85 10.25
N ALA A 162 -2.39 10.49 11.49
CA ALA A 162 -1.83 9.33 12.17
C ALA A 162 -2.03 8.02 11.39
N ASP A 163 -3.18 7.83 10.74
CA ASP A 163 -3.47 6.62 9.96
C ASP A 163 -2.63 6.57 8.67
N ALA A 164 -2.42 7.70 8.00
CA ALA A 164 -1.56 7.81 6.83
C ALA A 164 -0.09 7.58 7.17
N ALA A 165 0.39 8.10 8.31
CA ALA A 165 1.74 7.85 8.80
C ALA A 165 1.96 6.37 9.17
N ASN A 166 0.96 5.74 9.78
CA ASN A 166 0.98 4.30 10.08
C ASN A 166 0.98 3.46 8.80
N LEU A 167 0.17 3.82 7.80
CA LEU A 167 0.16 3.14 6.50
C LEU A 167 1.52 3.25 5.80
N ALA A 168 2.13 4.42 5.76
CA ALA A 168 3.47 4.60 5.19
C ALA A 168 4.51 3.73 5.91
N SER A 169 4.46 3.67 7.24
CA SER A 169 5.34 2.82 8.04
C SER A 169 5.13 1.33 7.74
N ALA A 170 3.87 0.88 7.61
CA ALA A 170 3.55 -0.50 7.26
C ALA A 170 4.04 -0.87 5.85
N LEU A 171 3.92 0.04 4.87
CA LEU A 171 4.44 -0.17 3.51
C LEU A 171 5.97 -0.22 3.47
N ILE A 172 6.66 0.61 4.27
CA ILE A 172 8.12 0.56 4.41
C ILE A 172 8.55 -0.78 5.01
N ALA A 173 7.88 -1.25 6.06
CA ALA A 173 8.14 -2.56 6.66
C ALA A 173 7.88 -3.69 5.65
N ALA A 174 6.75 -3.66 4.93
CA ALA A 174 6.43 -4.63 3.89
C ALA A 174 7.51 -4.66 2.79
N ALA A 175 7.97 -3.50 2.32
CA ALA A 175 9.03 -3.40 1.32
C ALA A 175 10.36 -3.96 1.84
N ARG A 176 10.73 -3.70 3.09
CA ARG A 176 11.94 -4.26 3.73
C ARG A 176 11.89 -5.78 3.75
N GLU A 177 10.85 -6.33 4.38
CA GLU A 177 10.72 -7.79 4.58
C GLU A 177 10.63 -8.52 3.25
N LEU A 178 9.87 -7.97 2.29
CA LEU A 178 9.74 -8.56 0.96
C LEU A 178 11.06 -8.55 0.20
N ARG A 179 11.81 -7.44 0.22
CA ARG A 179 13.14 -7.39 -0.41
C ARG A 179 14.12 -8.35 0.24
N ALA A 180 14.11 -8.46 1.57
CA ALA A 180 14.97 -9.40 2.29
C ALA A 180 14.64 -10.88 1.98
N ALA A 181 13.36 -11.19 1.71
CA ALA A 181 12.92 -12.53 1.35
C ALA A 181 13.19 -12.89 -0.14
N MET A 182 13.49 -11.91 -0.99
CA MET A 182 13.76 -12.11 -2.41
C MET A 182 15.25 -12.31 -2.66
N PRO A 183 15.70 -13.42 -3.28
CA PRO A 183 17.11 -13.63 -3.60
C PRO A 183 17.70 -12.54 -4.51
N ASP A 184 16.92 -12.11 -5.50
CA ASP A 184 17.31 -11.09 -6.49
C ASP A 184 16.28 -9.95 -6.49
N ALA A 185 16.23 -9.19 -5.39
CA ALA A 185 15.31 -8.05 -5.30
C ALA A 185 15.63 -6.99 -6.37
N PRO A 186 14.63 -6.48 -7.11
CA PRO A 186 14.86 -5.45 -8.12
C PRO A 186 15.39 -4.15 -7.48
N PRO A 187 16.10 -3.31 -8.26
CA PRO A 187 16.57 -2.02 -7.76
C PRO A 187 15.37 -1.13 -7.38
N LEU A 188 15.54 -0.33 -6.33
CA LEU A 188 14.52 0.63 -5.89
C LEU A 188 14.17 1.62 -7.02
N PRO A 189 12.89 1.94 -7.27
CA PRO A 189 12.49 2.95 -8.26
C PRO A 189 13.11 4.32 -8.00
N SER A 190 13.23 5.16 -9.03
CA SER A 190 13.83 6.49 -8.91
C SER A 190 13.09 7.39 -7.91
N GLY A 191 11.75 7.40 -7.92
CA GLY A 191 10.95 8.18 -6.97
C GLY A 191 11.26 7.84 -5.51
N ILE A 192 11.38 6.54 -5.20
CA ILE A 192 11.78 6.06 -3.87
C ILE A 192 13.19 6.50 -3.50
N ARG A 193 14.16 6.34 -4.41
CA ARG A 193 15.55 6.79 -4.17
C ARG A 193 15.63 8.31 -3.96
N ASP A 194 14.83 9.08 -4.69
CA ASP A 194 14.74 10.53 -4.52
C ASP A 194 14.13 10.91 -3.18
N GLN A 195 13.07 10.22 -2.76
CA GLN A 195 12.49 10.39 -1.41
C GLN A 195 13.51 10.07 -0.31
N MET A 196 14.28 8.99 -0.48
CA MET A 196 15.35 8.61 0.43
C MET A 196 16.50 9.62 0.52
N ARG A 197 16.64 10.55 -0.44
CA ARG A 197 17.63 11.65 -0.35
C ARG A 197 17.10 12.84 0.44
N ARG A 198 15.79 12.91 0.70
CA ARG A 198 15.18 13.98 1.48
C ARG A 198 15.44 13.77 2.98
N ASN A 199 15.33 14.87 3.73
CA ASN A 199 15.45 14.87 5.18
C ASN A 199 14.37 15.73 5.85
N ASN A 200 13.27 15.96 5.16
CA ASN A 200 12.11 16.67 5.68
C ASN A 200 11.33 15.77 6.65
N THR A 201 10.89 16.38 7.74
CA THR A 201 9.91 15.79 8.66
C THR A 201 8.58 16.44 8.37
N VAL A 202 7.53 15.65 8.20
CA VAL A 202 6.14 16.12 8.07
C VAL A 202 5.46 16.00 9.42
N ASP A 203 4.68 17.01 9.80
CA ASP A 203 3.89 16.99 11.02
C ASP A 203 2.70 16.06 10.87
N VAL A 204 2.55 15.12 11.81
CA VAL A 204 1.47 14.13 11.82
C VAL A 204 0.33 14.66 12.67
N TRP A 205 -0.82 14.85 12.04
CA TRP A 205 -2.04 15.31 12.67
C TRP A 205 -2.86 14.14 13.24
N ASP A 206 -3.46 14.32 14.42
CA ASP A 206 -4.48 13.42 14.94
C ASP A 206 -5.85 14.10 14.83
N PRO A 207 -6.74 13.64 13.92
CA PRO A 207 -8.09 14.16 13.79
C PRO A 207 -8.92 14.04 15.07
N ALA A 208 -8.71 12.99 15.88
CA ALA A 208 -9.48 12.76 17.10
C ALA A 208 -9.05 13.70 18.23
N ALA A 209 -7.75 14.02 18.30
CA ALA A 209 -7.20 14.95 19.29
C ALA A 209 -7.13 16.41 18.81
N ASN A 210 -7.40 16.65 17.53
CA ASN A 210 -7.32 17.95 16.86
C ASN A 210 -5.99 18.67 17.13
N ARG A 211 -4.87 17.94 17.03
CA ARG A 211 -3.51 18.46 17.26
C ARG A 211 -2.44 17.67 16.52
N ILE A 212 -1.24 18.24 16.39
CA ILE A 212 -0.04 17.51 15.96
C ILE A 212 0.37 16.54 17.07
N VAL A 213 0.56 15.27 16.72
CA VAL A 213 0.94 14.19 17.66
C VAL A 213 2.37 13.69 17.47
N GLY A 214 3.05 14.12 16.40
CA GLY A 214 4.44 13.78 16.15
C GLY A 214 4.92 14.26 14.79
N GLY A 215 6.13 13.83 14.43
CA GLY A 215 6.71 14.07 13.11
C GLY A 215 7.11 12.75 12.45
N PHE A 216 6.95 12.65 11.15
CA PHE A 216 7.38 11.50 10.36
C PHE A 216 8.37 11.95 9.28
N ASN A 217 9.53 11.28 9.18
CA ASN A 217 10.52 11.56 8.14
C ASN A 217 10.59 10.35 7.19
N PRO A 218 9.85 10.38 6.06
CA PRO A 218 9.78 9.23 5.15
C PRO A 218 11.15 8.87 4.57
N GLY A 219 11.97 9.88 4.23
CA GLY A 219 13.28 9.66 3.64
C GLY A 219 14.23 8.94 4.59
N ARG A 220 14.26 9.35 5.86
CA ARG A 220 15.03 8.67 6.91
C ARG A 220 14.51 7.26 7.16
N ALA A 221 13.20 7.09 7.36
CA ALA A 221 12.61 5.78 7.63
C ALA A 221 12.88 4.77 6.50
N MET A 222 12.77 5.20 5.24
CA MET A 222 13.11 4.35 4.08
C MET A 222 14.60 4.03 4.02
N ARG A 223 15.51 4.96 4.31
CA ARG A 223 16.96 4.67 4.36
C ARG A 223 17.28 3.61 5.41
N GLU A 224 16.76 3.79 6.63
CA GLU A 224 16.99 2.85 7.74
C GLU A 224 16.42 1.46 7.43
N ALA A 225 15.30 1.38 6.70
CA ALA A 225 14.65 0.10 6.40
C ALA A 225 15.14 -0.59 5.12
N LEU A 226 15.55 0.16 4.08
CA LEU A 226 15.78 -0.38 2.73
C LEU A 226 17.25 -0.43 2.30
N LEU A 227 18.16 0.13 3.11
CA LEU A 227 19.61 0.12 2.88
C LEU A 227 20.40 -0.59 3.98
N ALA A 228 19.74 -0.98 5.07
CA ALA A 228 20.33 -1.82 6.12
C ALA A 228 20.39 -3.27 5.66
#